data_AF-A0A358R1U1-F1
#
_entry.id   AF-A0A358R1U1-F1
#
_cell.length_a   1.000
_cell.length_b   1.000
_cell.length_c   1.000
_cell.angle_alpha   90.00
_cell.angle_beta   90.00
_cell.angle_gamma   90.00
#
_symmetry.space_group_name_H-M   'P 1'
#
loop_
_entity.id
_entity.type
_entity.pdbx_description
1 polymer ?
#
loop_
_entity_poly.entity_id
_entity_poly.type
_entity_poly.pdbx_seq_one_letter_code
_entity_poly.pdbx_strand_id
1 'polypeptide(L)'
;MRCLKMNDNDNTQYLLAALIEIYRGQAVPLPESDPVLEKNLLCDVYSSAISFARFDESRQTLGEDIFRCSREGATVREEMERVQGQTPDVLNAKMIAAAHMMKVLNPGRYTLS
;
A
#
# COMPACT_ATOMS: atom_id res chain seq x y z
N MET A 1 12.61 -10.55 -26.66
CA MET A 1 12.35 -9.63 -25.53
C MET A 1 12.37 -10.48 -24.25
N ARG A 2 13.41 -10.39 -23.42
CA ARG A 2 13.49 -11.14 -22.14
C ARG A 2 12.79 -10.27 -21.08
N CYS A 3 11.61 -10.68 -20.62
CA CYS A 3 11.06 -10.11 -19.39
C CYS A 3 11.98 -10.55 -18.25
N LEU A 4 12.68 -9.61 -17.63
CA LEU A 4 13.45 -9.85 -16.42
C LEU A 4 12.43 -10.15 -15.31
N LYS A 5 12.44 -11.37 -14.78
CA LYS A 5 11.71 -11.67 -13.54
C LYS A 5 12.36 -10.89 -12.41
N MET A 6 11.69 -9.84 -11.92
CA MET A 6 12.03 -9.21 -10.64
C MET A 6 11.83 -10.25 -9.54
N ASN A 7 12.71 -10.22 -8.53
CA ASN A 7 12.55 -11.07 -7.34
C ASN A 7 11.44 -10.50 -6.44
N ASP A 8 10.93 -11.30 -5.51
CA ASP A 8 9.78 -10.93 -4.68
C ASP A 8 10.03 -9.70 -3.79
N ASN A 9 11.27 -9.46 -3.37
CA ASN A 9 11.62 -8.29 -2.56
C ASN A 9 11.62 -7.00 -3.40
N ASP A 10 12.18 -7.05 -4.62
CA ASP A 10 12.15 -5.94 -5.58
C ASP A 10 10.72 -5.64 -6.03
N ASN A 11 9.89 -6.67 -6.21
CA ASN A 11 8.44 -6.52 -6.47
C ASN A 11 7.75 -5.84 -5.29
N THR A 12 8.00 -6.28 -4.06
CA THR A 12 7.40 -5.69 -2.86
C THR A 12 7.79 -4.22 -2.69
N GLN A 13 9.06 -3.88 -2.88
CA GLN A 13 9.53 -2.50 -2.82
C GLN A 13 8.89 -1.63 -3.90
N TYR A 14 8.79 -2.16 -5.12
CA TYR A 14 8.15 -1.46 -6.23
C TYR A 14 6.67 -1.18 -5.93
N LEU A 15 5.94 -2.19 -5.45
CA LEU A 15 4.52 -2.04 -5.11
C LEU A 15 4.31 -1.05 -3.97
N LEU A 16 5.16 -1.05 -2.94
CA LEU A 16 5.09 -0.06 -1.86
C LEU A 16 5.38 1.36 -2.35
N ALA A 17 6.39 1.54 -3.22
CA ALA A 17 6.68 2.83 -3.83
C ALA A 17 5.51 3.30 -4.73
N ALA A 18 4.92 2.38 -5.48
CA ALA A 18 3.74 2.67 -6.29
C ALA A 18 2.56 3.10 -5.41
N LEU A 19 2.30 2.42 -4.30
CA LEU A 19 1.24 2.79 -3.36
C LEU A 19 1.42 4.20 -2.79
N ILE A 20 2.65 4.59 -2.45
CA ILE A 20 2.94 5.97 -2.00
C ILE A 20 2.49 6.98 -3.06
N GLU A 21 2.86 6.78 -4.32
CA GLU A 21 2.50 7.69 -5.41
C GLU A 21 1.00 7.65 -5.73
N ILE A 22 0.37 6.47 -5.64
CA ILE A 22 -1.10 6.31 -5.79
C ILE A 22 -1.84 7.10 -4.72
N TYR A 23 -1.45 7.00 -3.44
CA TYR A 23 -2.07 7.76 -2.36
C TYR A 23 -1.82 9.27 -2.44
N ARG A 24 -0.83 9.70 -3.24
CA ARG A 24 -0.62 11.10 -3.63
C ARG A 24 -1.44 11.52 -4.86
N GLY A 25 -2.29 10.64 -5.38
CA GLY A 25 -3.15 10.88 -6.53
C GLY A 25 -2.43 10.73 -7.88
N GLN A 26 -1.28 10.06 -7.94
CA GLN A 26 -0.56 9.85 -9.20
C GLN A 26 -1.00 8.55 -9.89
N ALA A 27 -1.05 8.59 -11.22
CA ALA A 27 -1.21 7.38 -12.02
C ALA A 27 0.15 6.68 -12.15
N VAL A 28 0.24 5.44 -11.67
CA VAL A 28 1.49 4.65 -11.69
C VAL A 28 1.34 3.47 -12.64
N PRO A 29 2.30 3.22 -13.55
CA PRO A 29 2.31 1.99 -14.33
C PRO A 29 2.60 0.80 -13.42
N LEU A 30 1.69 -0.18 -13.36
CA LEU A 30 1.87 -1.38 -12.53
C LEU A 30 2.28 -2.58 -13.40
N PRO A 31 3.35 -3.32 -13.04
CA PRO A 31 3.68 -4.58 -13.67
C PRO A 31 2.65 -5.66 -13.30
N GLU A 32 2.65 -6.78 -14.03
CA GLU A 32 1.95 -7.97 -13.54
C GLU A 32 2.62 -8.47 -12.25
N SER A 33 1.80 -8.74 -11.26
CA SER A 33 2.21 -9.12 -9.91
C SER A 33 1.33 -10.27 -9.42
N ASP A 34 1.83 -11.04 -8.46
CA ASP A 34 1.08 -12.13 -7.83
C ASP A 34 -0.07 -11.55 -6.98
N PRO A 35 -1.34 -11.88 -7.27
CA PRO A 35 -2.48 -11.40 -6.48
C PRO A 35 -2.39 -11.73 -4.98
N VAL A 36 -1.72 -12.84 -4.61
CA VAL A 36 -1.51 -13.20 -3.20
C VAL A 36 -0.53 -12.26 -2.53
N LEU A 37 0.54 -11.87 -3.25
CA LEU A 37 1.50 -10.88 -2.77
C LEU A 37 0.82 -9.52 -2.57
N GLU A 38 0.04 -9.06 -3.55
CA GLU A 38 -0.68 -7.78 -3.46
C GLU A 38 -1.65 -7.74 -2.29
N LYS A 39 -2.46 -8.80 -2.14
CA LYS A 39 -3.40 -8.93 -1.02
C LYS A 39 -2.68 -8.82 0.32
N ASN A 40 -1.63 -9.61 0.52
CA ASN A 40 -0.90 -9.63 1.78
C ASN A 40 -0.27 -8.26 2.06
N LEU A 41 0.38 -7.68 1.05
CA LEU A 41 1.00 -6.36 1.15
C LEU A 41 -0.01 -5.26 1.53
N LEU A 42 -1.17 -5.24 0.87
CA LEU A 42 -2.20 -4.24 1.14
C LEU A 42 -2.80 -4.42 2.53
N CYS A 43 -3.06 -5.66 2.95
CA CYS A 43 -3.56 -5.94 4.29
C CYS A 43 -2.54 -5.50 5.37
N ASP A 44 -1.24 -5.68 5.15
CA ASP A 44 -0.18 -5.18 6.06
C ASP A 44 -0.13 -3.64 6.09
N VAL A 45 -0.25 -2.99 4.92
CA VAL A 45 -0.29 -1.52 4.81
C VAL A 45 -1.52 -0.97 5.54
N TYR A 46 -2.72 -1.52 5.32
CA TYR A 46 -3.94 -1.03 5.98
C TYR A 46 -3.91 -1.26 7.49
N SER A 47 -3.43 -2.41 7.93
CA SER A 47 -3.28 -2.72 9.35
C SER A 47 -2.32 -1.73 10.03
N SER A 48 -1.22 -1.39 9.36
CA SER A 48 -0.28 -0.38 9.83
C SER A 48 -0.89 1.03 9.80
N ALA A 49 -1.68 1.36 8.78
CA ALA A 49 -2.30 2.67 8.59
C ALA A 49 -3.23 3.07 9.73
N ILE A 50 -3.90 2.12 10.39
CA ILE A 50 -4.75 2.41 11.56
C ILE A 50 -3.98 3.18 12.64
N SER A 51 -2.71 2.84 12.85
CA SER A 51 -1.85 3.49 13.84
C SER A 51 -1.48 4.94 13.49
N PHE A 52 -1.61 5.31 12.21
CA PHE A 52 -1.26 6.65 11.71
C PHE A 52 -2.48 7.54 11.47
N ALA A 53 -3.70 6.98 11.52
CA ALA A 53 -4.95 7.71 11.37
C ALA A 53 -5.24 8.59 12.60
N ARG A 54 -5.60 9.85 12.35
CA ARG A 54 -5.83 10.85 13.40
C ARG A 54 -7.26 10.82 13.92
N PHE A 55 -8.21 10.53 13.04
CA PHE A 55 -9.64 10.57 13.33
C PHE A 55 -10.22 9.16 13.46
N ASP A 56 -11.24 9.00 14.30
CA ASP A 56 -11.89 7.71 14.53
C ASP A 56 -12.64 7.25 13.27
N GLU A 57 -13.22 8.17 12.52
CA GLU A 57 -13.86 7.90 11.22
C GLU A 57 -12.86 7.34 10.19
N SER A 58 -11.62 7.85 10.22
CA SER A 58 -10.54 7.33 9.38
C SER A 58 -10.14 5.91 9.80
N ARG A 59 -10.05 5.64 11.11
CA ARG A 59 -9.77 4.29 11.63
C ARG A 59 -10.87 3.31 11.26
N GLN A 60 -12.12 3.74 11.32
CA GLN A 60 -13.26 2.93 10.87
C GLN A 60 -13.14 2.60 9.38
N THR A 61 -12.90 3.62 8.53
CA THR A 61 -12.70 3.45 7.09
C THR A 61 -11.57 2.47 6.79
N LEU A 62 -10.45 2.57 7.51
CA LEU A 62 -9.33 1.63 7.39
C LEU A 62 -9.68 0.22 7.88
N GLY A 63 -10.48 0.09 8.94
CA GLY A 63 -10.98 -1.19 9.41
C GLY A 63 -11.86 -1.89 8.37
N GLU A 64 -12.72 -1.13 7.67
CA GLU A 64 -13.52 -1.63 6.55
C GLU A 64 -12.62 -2.06 5.38
N ASP A 65 -11.54 -1.31 5.11
CA ASP A 65 -10.54 -1.68 4.10
C ASP A 65 -9.83 -2.99 4.41
N ILE A 66 -9.42 -3.21 5.67
CA ILE A 66 -8.81 -4.46 6.13
C ILE A 66 -9.80 -5.62 5.99
N PHE A 67 -11.04 -5.42 6.44
CA PHE A 67 -12.06 -6.46 6.36
C PHE A 67 -12.29 -6.89 4.91
N ARG A 68 -12.47 -5.93 3.99
CA ARG A 68 -12.63 -6.23 2.57
C ARG A 68 -11.39 -6.91 1.99
N CYS A 69 -10.20 -6.35 2.22
CA CYS A 69 -8.92 -6.95 1.76
C CYS A 69 -8.82 -8.43 2.18
N SER A 70 -9.13 -8.73 3.44
CA SER A 70 -9.02 -10.08 3.98
C SER A 70 -10.00 -11.07 3.33
N ARG A 71 -11.23 -10.63 3.05
CA ARG A 71 -12.32 -11.49 2.56
C ARG A 71 -12.38 -11.61 1.05
N GLU A 72 -12.31 -10.49 0.36
CA GLU A 72 -12.54 -10.37 -1.09
C GLU A 72 -11.23 -10.36 -1.88
N GLY A 73 -10.11 -10.10 -1.19
CA GLY A 73 -8.85 -9.77 -1.84
C GLY A 73 -8.75 -8.27 -2.11
N ALA A 74 -7.56 -7.83 -2.49
CA ALA A 74 -7.31 -6.47 -2.93
C ALA A 74 -6.09 -6.46 -3.85
N THR A 75 -6.11 -5.57 -4.83
CA THR A 75 -4.99 -5.33 -5.76
C THR A 75 -4.56 -3.87 -5.72
N VAL A 76 -3.29 -3.61 -6.03
CA VAL A 76 -2.74 -2.24 -6.09
C VAL A 76 -3.44 -1.43 -7.19
N ARG A 77 -3.90 -2.11 -8.25
CA ARG A 77 -4.67 -1.48 -9.32
C ARG A 77 -6.01 -0.95 -8.83
N GLU A 78 -6.74 -1.70 -8.02
CA GLU A 78 -8.01 -1.25 -7.45
C GLU A 78 -7.83 -0.03 -6.56
N GLU A 79 -6.71 0.08 -5.85
CA GLU A 79 -6.43 1.27 -5.03
C GLU A 79 -6.36 2.56 -5.84
N MET A 80 -5.91 2.50 -7.11
CA MET A 80 -5.90 3.68 -8.00
C MET A 80 -7.29 4.28 -8.23
N GLU A 81 -8.33 3.45 -8.18
CA GLU A 81 -9.71 3.91 -8.33
C GLU A 81 -10.27 4.40 -6.98
N ARG A 82 -9.90 3.71 -5.90
CA ARG A 82 -10.47 3.95 -4.57
C ARG A 82 -9.97 5.23 -3.91
N VAL A 83 -8.76 5.70 -4.27
CA VAL A 83 -8.21 6.95 -3.72
C VAL A 83 -9.12 8.16 -3.92
N GLN A 84 -9.94 8.20 -4.98
CA GLN A 84 -10.81 9.34 -5.28
C GLN A 84 -11.91 9.55 -4.22
N GLY A 85 -12.28 8.51 -3.47
CA GLY A 85 -13.33 8.57 -2.45
C GLY A 85 -12.80 8.70 -1.02
N GLN A 86 -11.49 8.70 -0.80
CA GLN A 86 -10.91 8.67 0.54
C GLN A 86 -10.52 10.06 1.03
N THR A 87 -10.66 10.27 2.34
CA THR A 87 -10.29 11.54 2.96
C THR A 87 -8.77 11.71 2.99
N PRO A 88 -8.26 12.96 3.06
CA PRO A 88 -6.82 13.20 3.16
C PRO A 88 -6.15 12.52 4.35
N ASP A 89 -6.85 12.32 5.47
CA ASP A 89 -6.31 11.62 6.64
C ASP A 89 -6.11 10.13 6.37
N VAL A 90 -7.09 9.46 5.74
CA VAL A 90 -6.98 8.06 5.33
C VAL A 90 -5.83 7.87 4.33
N LEU A 91 -5.76 8.73 3.32
CA LEU A 91 -4.71 8.66 2.30
C LEU A 91 -3.31 8.88 2.91
N ASN A 92 -3.17 9.88 3.79
CA ASN A 92 -1.90 10.14 4.49
C ASN A 92 -1.51 8.97 5.41
N ALA A 93 -2.46 8.38 6.13
CA ALA A 93 -2.20 7.23 6.98
C ALA A 93 -1.69 6.03 6.18
N LYS A 94 -2.33 5.73 5.04
CA LYS A 94 -1.89 4.67 4.12
C LYS A 94 -0.53 4.95 3.51
N MET A 95 -0.25 6.19 3.13
CA MET A 95 1.06 6.61 2.61
C MET A 95 2.17 6.42 3.65
N ILE A 96 1.96 6.89 4.88
CA ILE A 96 2.93 6.74 5.98
C ILE A 96 3.14 5.26 6.30
N ALA A 97 2.07 4.46 6.29
CA ALA A 97 2.16 3.02 6.48
C ALA A 97 2.98 2.33 5.39
N ALA A 98 2.76 2.65 4.11
CA ALA A 98 3.55 2.08 3.02
C ALA A 98 5.03 2.45 3.14
N ALA A 99 5.34 3.72 3.45
CA ALA A 99 6.72 4.16 3.70
C ALA A 99 7.34 3.46 4.93
N HIS A 100 6.56 3.26 5.99
CA HIS A 100 6.97 2.52 7.17
C HIS A 100 7.30 1.05 6.81
N MET A 101 6.46 0.39 6.02
CA MET A 101 6.68 -0.97 5.52
C MET A 101 7.93 -1.07 4.66
N MET A 102 8.19 -0.10 3.77
CA MET A 102 9.45 -0.07 3.00
C MET A 102 10.68 -0.08 3.91
N LYS A 103 10.63 0.69 5.01
CA LYS A 103 11.72 0.75 5.99
C LYS A 103 11.87 -0.55 6.77
N VAL A 104 10.77 -1.14 7.24
CA VAL A 104 10.77 -2.37 8.06
C VAL A 104 11.25 -3.57 7.24
N LEU A 105 10.82 -3.68 5.98
CA LEU A 105 11.23 -4.77 5.09
C LEU A 105 12.68 -4.63 4.59
N ASN A 106 13.30 -3.46 4.75
CA ASN A 106 14.70 -3.23 4.40
C ASN A 106 15.45 -2.43 5.49
N PRO A 107 15.72 -3.07 6.66
CA PRO A 107 16.21 -2.38 7.86
C PRO A 107 17.65 -1.81 7.78
N GLY A 108 18.23 -1.65 6.59
CA GLY A 108 19.60 -1.12 6.40
C GLY A 108 19.78 -0.14 5.23
N ARG A 109 18.73 0.26 4.52
CA ARG A 109 18.84 1.12 3.31
C ARG A 109 18.26 2.52 3.45
N TYR A 110 17.43 2.80 4.45
CA TYR A 110 16.72 4.08 4.56
C TYR A 110 16.89 4.72 5.94
N THR A 111 17.78 5.71 6.01
CA THR A 111 17.84 6.71 7.08
C THR A 111 17.12 7.97 6.60
N LEU A 112 15.99 8.32 7.21
CA LEU A 112 15.45 9.67 7.09
C LEU A 112 16.21 10.53 8.09
N SER A 113 17.34 11.07 7.65
CA SER A 113 18.10 12.12 8.32
C SER A 113 17.48 13.49 8.03
#